data_AF-A0A7Y8WWK9-F1
#
_entry.id   AF-A0A7Y8WWK9-F1
#
_cell.length_a   1.000
_cell.length_b   1.000
_cell.length_c   1.000
_cell.angle_alpha   90.00
_cell.angle_beta   90.00
_cell.angle_gamma   90.00
#
_symmetry.space_group_name_H-M   'P 1'
#
loop_
_entity.id
_entity.type
_entity.pdbx_description
1 polymer ?
#
loop_
_entity_poly.entity_id
_entity_poly.type
_entity_poly.pdbx_seq_one_letter_code
_entity_poly.pdbx_strand_id
1 'polypeptide(L)' 'MSAAESERPIHPPLRPRLTVEELLAAKNTQPITSLDDLKADTFESDEELDEFLAFIHAERRRDVA' A
#
# COMPACT_ATOMS: atom_id res chain seq x y z
N MET A 1 36.11 -22.02 12.11
CA MET A 1 34.84 -22.76 12.33
C MET A 1 33.73 -21.74 12.48
N SER A 2 32.70 -21.83 11.64
CA SER A 2 31.37 -21.20 11.72
C SER A 2 31.29 -19.66 11.56
N ALA A 3 30.39 -19.07 10.79
CA ALA A 3 29.18 -19.57 10.16
C ALA A 3 29.05 -19.02 8.73
N ALA A 4 28.72 -19.90 7.79
CA ALA A 4 27.97 -19.48 6.63
C ALA A 4 26.58 -19.06 7.14
N GLU A 5 26.35 -17.77 7.31
CA GLU A 5 24.99 -17.24 7.29
C GLU A 5 24.50 -17.39 5.86
N SER A 6 24.05 -18.60 5.55
CA SER A 6 23.39 -18.92 4.30
C SER A 6 22.28 -17.91 4.08
N GLU A 7 22.39 -17.16 2.99
CA GLU A 7 21.33 -16.34 2.40
C GLU A 7 20.00 -17.06 2.57
N ARG A 8 19.17 -16.56 3.49
CA ARG A 8 17.80 -17.05 3.61
C ARG A 8 17.10 -16.62 2.33
N PRO A 9 16.57 -17.56 1.53
CA PRO A 9 15.80 -17.18 0.36
C PRO A 9 14.67 -16.24 0.79
N ILE A 10 14.58 -15.06 0.17
CA ILE A 10 13.46 -14.14 0.33
C ILE A 10 12.25 -14.83 -0.30
N HIS A 11 11.57 -15.65 0.48
CA HIS A 11 10.32 -16.25 0.05
C HIS A 11 9.29 -15.13 -0.06
N PRO A 12 8.54 -15.02 -1.17
CA PRO A 12 7.39 -14.14 -1.19
C PRO A 12 6.46 -14.58 -0.05
N PRO A 13 5.81 -13.64 0.67
CA PRO A 13 4.90 -13.99 1.74
C PRO A 13 3.88 -14.98 1.18
N LEU A 14 3.65 -16.07 1.92
CA LEU A 14 2.61 -17.04 1.59
C LEU A 14 1.29 -16.28 1.48
N ARG A 15 0.83 -16.03 0.24
CA ARG A 15 -0.46 -15.40 0.03
C ARG A 15 -1.52 -16.38 0.53
N PRO A 16 -2.38 -15.98 1.47
CA PRO A 16 -3.51 -16.81 1.88
C PRO A 16 -4.30 -17.23 0.63
N ARG A 17 -4.64 -18.52 0.51
CA ARG A 17 -5.54 -19.02 -0.54
C ARG A 17 -6.99 -18.71 -0.19
N LEU A 18 -7.25 -17.46 0.16
CA LEU A 18 -8.59 -16.97 0.46
C LEU A 18 -9.21 -16.46 -0.83
N THR A 19 -10.49 -16.75 -0.98
CA THR A 19 -11.36 -16.14 -1.99
C THR A 19 -11.49 -14.64 -1.73
N VAL A 20 -11.94 -13.90 -2.75
CA VAL A 20 -12.18 -12.46 -2.61
C VAL A 20 -13.24 -12.21 -1.54
N GLU A 21 -14.27 -13.04 -1.50
CA GLU A 21 -15.36 -12.99 -0.52
C GLU A 21 -14.85 -13.18 0.91
N GLU A 22 -13.96 -14.15 1.13
CA GLU A 22 -13.32 -14.36 2.44
C GLU A 22 -12.43 -13.18 2.85
N LEU A 23 -11.70 -12.58 1.91
CA LEU A 23 -10.88 -11.40 2.18
C LEU A 23 -11.72 -10.17 2.55
N LEU A 24 -12.83 -9.96 1.84
CA LEU A 24 -13.78 -8.87 2.12
C LEU A 24 -14.43 -9.03 3.49
N ALA A 25 -14.88 -10.25 3.82
CA ALA A 25 -15.44 -10.57 5.13
C ALA A 25 -14.41 -10.38 6.25
N ALA A 26 -13.19 -10.87 6.07
CA ALA A 26 -12.12 -10.74 7.07
C ALA A 26 -11.70 -9.28 7.32
N LYS A 27 -11.76 -8.43 6.29
CA LYS A 27 -11.46 -7.00 6.38
C LYS A 27 -12.68 -6.14 6.70
N ASN A 28 -13.85 -6.76 6.86
CA ASN A 28 -15.13 -6.09 7.06
C ASN A 28 -15.35 -4.91 6.08
N THR A 29 -15.09 -5.16 4.81
CA THR A 29 -15.10 -4.13 3.76
C THR A 29 -15.88 -4.60 2.52
N GLN A 30 -16.17 -3.68 1.62
CA GLN A 30 -16.87 -3.93 0.36
C GLN A 30 -16.06 -3.35 -0.81
N PRO A 31 -16.20 -3.89 -2.03
CA PRO A 31 -15.58 -3.30 -3.21
C PRO A 31 -16.05 -1.85 -3.43
N ILE A 32 -15.13 -0.99 -3.85
CA ILE A 32 -15.43 0.39 -4.23
C ILE A 32 -16.17 0.35 -5.58
N THR A 33 -17.37 0.92 -5.64
CA THR A 33 -18.21 0.95 -6.84
C THR A 33 -18.33 2.36 -7.45
N SER A 34 -17.99 3.39 -6.67
CA SER A 34 -18.08 4.79 -7.08
C SER A 34 -16.95 5.63 -6.47
N LEU A 35 -16.80 6.86 -6.95
CA LEU A 35 -15.91 7.83 -6.32
C LEU A 35 -16.41 8.28 -4.95
N ASP A 36 -17.72 8.26 -4.72
CA ASP A 36 -18.29 8.59 -3.42
C ASP A 36 -17.88 7.55 -2.36
N ASP A 37 -17.76 6.27 -2.75
CA ASP A 37 -17.28 5.19 -1.88
C ASP A 37 -15.80 5.35 -1.49
N LEU A 38 -15.03 6.13 -2.25
CA LEU A 38 -13.62 6.40 -2.00
C LEU A 38 -13.41 7.60 -1.07
N LYS A 39 -14.46 8.36 -0.74
CA LYS A 39 -14.34 9.50 0.17
C LYS A 39 -13.97 9.02 1.57
N ALA A 40 -12.80 9.43 2.03
CA ALA A 40 -12.32 9.18 3.38
C ALA A 40 -11.63 10.42 3.92
N ASP A 41 -11.72 10.62 5.23
CA ASP A 41 -10.95 11.63 5.96
C ASP A 41 -9.50 11.15 6.07
N THR A 42 -8.78 11.30 4.96
CA THR A 42 -7.48 10.64 4.75
C THR A 42 -6.32 11.48 5.27
N PHE A 43 -6.49 12.80 5.25
CA PHE A 43 -5.49 13.77 5.71
C PHE A 43 -6.05 14.53 6.90
N GLU A 44 -5.23 14.70 7.93
CA GLU A 44 -5.62 15.40 9.16
C GLU A 44 -5.71 16.93 8.93
N SER A 45 -5.11 17.43 7.83
CA SER A 45 -5.14 18.84 7.45
C SER A 45 -4.84 19.07 5.97
N ASP A 46 -5.22 20.25 5.46
CA ASP A 46 -4.85 20.69 4.11
C ASP A 46 -3.33 20.82 3.93
N GLU A 47 -2.60 21.18 4.99
CA GLU A 47 -1.13 21.26 4.98
C GLU A 47 -0.50 19.88 4.70
N GLU A 48 -1.01 18.82 5.33
CA GLU A 48 -0.54 17.45 5.10
C GLU A 48 -0.80 17.00 3.65
N LEU A 49 -1.96 17.37 3.10
CA LEU A 49 -2.27 17.13 1.69
C LEU A 49 -1.27 17.85 0.76
N ASP A 50 -0.95 19.11 1.04
CA ASP A 50 0.00 19.88 0.25
C ASP A 50 1.43 19.30 0.31
N GLU A 51 1.88 18.85 1.49
CA GLU A 51 3.16 18.16 1.66
C GLU A 51 3.22 16.86 0.84
N PHE A 52 2.15 16.06 0.88
CA PHE A 52 2.04 14.83 0.10
C PHE A 52 2.11 15.11 -1.41
N LEU A 53 1.38 16.13 -1.90
CA LEU A 53 1.41 16.52 -3.30
C LEU A 53 2.80 16.99 -3.74
N ALA A 54 3.48 17.79 -2.91
CA ALA A 54 4.83 18.24 -3.18
C ALA A 54 5.81 17.06 -3.29
N PHE A 55 5.71 16.07 -2.39
CA PHE A 55 6.50 14.85 -2.44
C PHE A 55 6.29 14.07 -3.73
N ILE A 56 5.04 13.78 -4.11
CA ILE A 56 4.72 13.03 -5.33
C ILE A 56 5.21 13.77 -6.59
N HIS A 57 5.06 15.09 -6.62
CA HIS A 57 5.56 15.91 -7.72
C HIS A 57 7.08 15.88 -7.84
N ALA A 58 7.80 15.94 -6.72
CA ALA A 58 9.25 15.82 -6.71
C ALA A 58 9.68 14.45 -7.22
N GLU A 59 9.05 13.36 -6.74
CA GLU A 59 9.38 11.99 -7.14
C GLU A 59 9.16 11.76 -8.63
N ARG A 60 7.99 12.14 -9.16
CA ARG A 60 7.71 11.97 -10.60
C ARG A 60 8.64 12.76 -11.50
N ARG A 61 9.19 13.89 -11.04
CA ARG A 61 10.14 14.69 -11.82
C ARG A 61 11.56 14.14 -11.75
N ARG A 62 11.90 13.31 -10.75
CA ARG A 62 13.21 12.64 -10.67
C ARG A 62 13.43 11.67 -11.82
N ASP A 63 12.37 11.02 -12.30
CA ASP A 63 12.44 10.07 -13.43
C ASP A 63 12.46 10.74 -14.82
N VAL A 64 12.26 12.07 -14.88
CA VAL A 64 12.19 12.85 -16.13
C VAL A 64 13.48 13.65 -16.38
N ALA A 65 14.43 13.64 -15.44
CA ALA A 65 15.69 14.39 -15.52
C ALA A 65 16.89 13.51 -15.94
#